data_AF-A0A914LPK1-F1
#
_entry.id   AF-A0A914LPK1-F1
#
_cell.length_a   1.000
_cell.length_b   1.000
_cell.length_c   1.000
_cell.angle_alpha   90.00
_cell.angle_beta   90.00
_cell.angle_gamma   90.00
#
_symmetry.space_group_name_H-M   'P 1'
#
loop_
_entity.id
_entity.type
_entity.pdbx_description
1 polymer ?
#
loop_
_entity_poly.entity_id
_entity_poly.type
_entity_poly.pdbx_seq_one_letter_code
_entity_poly.pdbx_strand_id
1 'polypeptide(L)'
;PLLELIERTDSLKILNIESNYISPEMIAKLLRATLTTQSLVEFHAENQRQSVLGNQIEMDIMLSVEDNDSLLRVGVSLQSMEARNRVGEALERNYERCLRLLSLLAFW
;
A
#
# COMPACT_ATOMS: atom_id res chain seq x y z
N PRO A 1 14.28 -5.98 11.51
CA PRO A 1 14.44 -5.40 10.14
C PRO A 1 13.12 -4.74 9.67
N LEU A 2 13.09 -4.03 8.52
CA LEU A 2 11.92 -3.20 8.13
C LEU A 2 10.58 -3.96 8.07
N LEU A 3 10.58 -5.23 7.68
CA LEU A 3 9.39 -6.11 7.71
C LEU A 3 8.79 -6.23 9.13
N GLU A 4 9.62 -6.62 10.11
CA GLU A 4 9.18 -6.73 11.51
C GLU A 4 8.68 -5.41 12.08
N LEU A 5 9.23 -4.28 11.64
CA LEU A 5 8.75 -2.96 12.04
C LEU A 5 7.31 -2.75 11.58
N ILE A 6 7.02 -3.04 10.31
CA ILE A 6 5.67 -2.89 9.73
C ILE A 6 4.69 -3.86 10.40
N GLU A 7 5.09 -5.11 10.62
CA GLU A 7 4.23 -6.15 11.20
C GLU A 7 3.91 -5.95 12.68
N ARG A 8 4.68 -5.13 13.42
CA ARG A 8 4.55 -4.96 14.87
C ARG A 8 4.14 -3.57 15.33
N THR A 9 4.13 -2.59 14.42
CA THR A 9 3.93 -1.19 14.79
C THR A 9 2.55 -0.70 14.36
N ASP A 10 1.68 -0.41 15.32
CA ASP A 10 0.32 0.09 15.07
C ASP A 10 0.25 1.62 14.89
N SER A 11 1.35 2.32 15.18
CA SER A 11 1.46 3.78 15.08
C SER A 11 2.05 4.27 13.77
N LEU A 12 2.65 3.38 12.96
CA LEU A 12 3.26 3.76 11.69
C LEU A 12 2.16 4.09 10.67
N LYS A 13 2.13 5.34 10.21
CA LYS A 13 1.13 5.85 9.25
C LYS A 13 1.65 6.04 7.85
N ILE A 14 2.92 6.42 7.70
CA ILE A 14 3.51 6.75 6.41
C ILE A 14 4.85 6.04 6.33
N LEU A 15 5.06 5.29 5.24
CA LEU A 15 6.35 4.73 4.89
C LEU A 15 6.78 5.27 3.53
N ASN A 16 7.88 6.02 3.49
CA ASN A 16 8.53 6.44 2.26
C ASN A 16 9.90 5.79 2.14
N ILE A 17 10.09 5.04 1.06
CA ILE A 17 11.31 4.34 0.68
C ILE A 17 11.65 4.59 -0.80
N GLU A 18 11.19 5.71 -1.36
CA GLU A 18 11.42 6.10 -2.75
C GLU A 18 12.90 6.26 -3.07
N SER A 19 13.27 6.15 -4.35
CA SER A 19 14.63 6.46 -4.84
C SER A 19 15.74 5.61 -4.21
N ASN A 20 15.47 4.31 -3.99
CA ASN A 20 16.38 3.36 -3.37
C ASN A 20 16.73 2.19 -4.31
N TYR A 21 17.36 1.16 -3.74
CA TYR A 21 17.78 -0.09 -4.41
C TYR A 21 16.96 -1.28 -3.91
N ILE A 22 15.65 -1.10 -3.74
CA ILE A 22 14.76 -2.16 -3.23
C ILE A 22 14.25 -2.98 -4.39
N SER A 23 14.36 -4.32 -4.28
CA SER A 23 13.90 -5.22 -5.34
C SER A 23 12.36 -5.29 -5.37
N PRO A 24 11.74 -5.59 -6.52
CA PRO A 24 10.28 -5.73 -6.61
C PRO A 24 9.69 -6.75 -5.64
N GLU A 25 10.39 -7.86 -5.42
CA GLU A 25 9.97 -8.91 -4.48
C GLU A 25 9.93 -8.39 -3.05
N MET A 26 10.88 -7.53 -2.70
CA MET A 26 10.92 -6.90 -1.38
C MET A 26 9.79 -5.86 -1.23
N ILE A 27 9.47 -5.09 -2.26
CA ILE A 27 8.32 -4.17 -2.25
C ILE A 27 7.02 -4.93 -2.01
N ALA A 28 6.78 -6.02 -2.74
CA ALA A 28 5.60 -6.85 -2.55
C ALA A 28 5.53 -7.45 -1.13
N LYS A 29 6.66 -7.93 -0.59
CA LYS A 29 6.75 -8.39 0.80
C LYS A 29 6.43 -7.30 1.81
N LEU A 30 6.94 -6.08 1.60
CA LEU A 30 6.67 -4.94 2.49
C LEU A 30 5.19 -4.52 2.45
N LEU A 31 4.58 -4.49 1.28
CA LEU A 31 3.14 -4.23 1.14
C LEU A 31 2.31 -5.32 1.81
N ARG A 32 2.64 -6.60 1.59
CA ARG A 32 1.96 -7.71 2.26
C ARG A 32 2.06 -7.62 3.79
N ALA A 33 3.22 -7.23 4.32
CA ALA A 33 3.39 -7.06 5.77
C ALA A 33 2.44 -6.02 6.37
N THR A 34 2.01 -5.02 5.60
CA THR A 34 1.03 -4.01 6.06
C THR A 34 -0.32 -4.63 6.44
N LEU A 35 -0.65 -5.82 5.94
CA LEU A 35 -1.89 -6.53 6.27
C LEU A 35 -1.98 -6.98 7.73
N THR A 36 -0.84 -7.05 8.43
CA THR A 36 -0.79 -7.55 9.82
C THR A 36 -1.40 -6.56 10.80
N THR A 37 -0.94 -5.31 10.76
CA THR A 37 -1.39 -4.25 11.67
C THR A 37 -2.45 -3.34 11.04
N GLN A 38 -2.45 -3.25 9.70
CA GLN A 38 -3.28 -2.33 8.92
C GLN A 38 -3.31 -0.92 9.54
N SER A 39 -2.15 -0.44 9.98
CA SER A 39 -2.00 0.89 10.55
C SER A 39 -1.57 1.93 9.53
N LEU A 40 -0.89 1.48 8.47
CA LEU A 40 -0.28 2.31 7.44
C LEU A 40 -1.37 2.90 6.54
N VAL A 41 -1.24 4.19 6.28
CA VAL A 41 -2.17 4.97 5.46
C VAL A 41 -1.53 5.32 4.11
N GLU A 42 -0.22 5.53 4.10
CA GLU A 42 0.52 5.85 2.87
C GLU A 42 1.79 5.01 2.73
N PHE A 43 1.95 4.38 1.58
CA PHE A 43 3.12 3.59 1.20
C PHE A 43 3.72 4.16 -0.09
N HIS A 44 4.97 4.62 -0.03
CA HIS A 44 5.66 5.24 -1.18
C HIS A 44 6.96 4.52 -1.47
N ALA A 45 7.08 3.93 -2.67
CA ALA A 45 8.24 3.16 -3.10
C ALA A 45 8.59 3.42 -4.58
N GLU A 46 8.26 4.59 -5.11
CA GLU A 46 8.57 4.99 -6.49
C GLU A 46 10.08 5.18 -6.72
N ASN A 47 10.49 5.28 -7.99
CA ASN A 47 11.86 5.62 -8.42
C ASN A 47 12.97 4.66 -7.94
N GLN A 48 12.65 3.39 -7.65
CA GLN A 48 13.69 2.40 -7.38
C GLN A 48 14.61 2.21 -8.59
N ARG A 49 15.86 1.82 -8.35
CA ARG A 49 16.81 1.48 -9.43
C ARG A 49 16.25 0.45 -10.40
N GLN A 50 15.51 -0.54 -9.89
CA GLN A 50 14.74 -1.47 -10.71
C GLN A 50 13.30 -0.96 -10.82
N SER A 51 12.99 -0.30 -11.94
CA SER A 51 11.67 0.28 -12.19
C SER A 51 10.63 -0.74 -12.68
N VAL A 52 11.07 -1.83 -13.31
CA VAL A 52 10.19 -2.88 -13.82
C VAL A 52 9.97 -3.93 -12.73
N LEU A 53 8.71 -4.05 -12.28
CA LEU A 53 8.30 -4.98 -11.23
C LEU A 53 8.11 -6.41 -11.75
N GLY A 54 7.49 -6.52 -12.93
CA GLY A 54 7.09 -7.80 -13.54
C GLY A 54 5.66 -8.19 -13.14
N ASN A 55 4.91 -8.77 -14.08
CA ASN A 55 3.47 -8.97 -13.95
C ASN A 55 3.07 -9.75 -12.68
N GLN A 56 3.82 -10.81 -12.32
CA GLN A 56 3.51 -11.61 -11.13
C GLN A 56 3.64 -10.79 -9.83
N ILE A 57 4.64 -9.91 -9.75
CA ILE A 57 4.85 -9.04 -8.59
C ILE A 57 3.76 -7.97 -8.54
N GLU A 58 3.38 -7.42 -9.69
CA GLU A 58 2.27 -6.47 -9.75
C GLU A 58 0.93 -7.08 -9.30
N MET A 59 0.66 -8.34 -9.66
CA MET A 59 -0.53 -9.05 -9.18
C MET A 59 -0.48 -9.26 -7.66
N ASP A 60 0.69 -9.59 -7.11
CA ASP A 60 0.85 -9.76 -5.66
C ASP A 60 0.64 -8.45 -4.89
N ILE A 61 1.17 -7.35 -5.43
CA ILE A 61 0.95 -6.00 -4.90
C ILE A 61 -0.53 -5.64 -4.96
N MET A 62 -1.18 -5.85 -6.10
CA MET A 62 -2.60 -5.59 -6.29
C MET A 62 -3.45 -6.33 -5.24
N LEU A 63 -3.26 -7.64 -5.09
CA LEU A 63 -4.00 -8.44 -4.10
C LEU A 63 -3.74 -7.95 -2.68
N SER A 64 -2.49 -7.62 -2.34
CA SER A 64 -2.14 -7.10 -1.02
C SER A 64 -2.79 -5.75 -0.72
N VAL A 65 -2.99 -4.89 -1.73
CA VAL A 65 -3.68 -3.61 -1.56
C VAL A 65 -5.20 -3.80 -1.48
N GLU A 66 -5.77 -4.76 -2.21
CA GLU A 66 -7.19 -5.06 -2.13
C GLU A 66 -7.63 -5.63 -0.78
N ASP A 67 -6.78 -6.44 -0.15
CA ASP A 67 -7.03 -7.03 1.18
C ASP A 67 -6.70 -6.05 2.33
N ASN A 68 -6.20 -4.86 2.03
CA ASN A 68 -5.84 -3.84 3.01
C ASN A 68 -6.90 -2.74 3.09
N ASP A 69 -7.47 -2.53 4.27
CA ASP A 69 -8.53 -1.53 4.50
C ASP A 69 -8.02 -0.17 5.01
N SER A 70 -6.72 -0.04 5.31
CA SER A 70 -6.12 1.16 5.91
C SER A 70 -5.40 2.06 4.91
N LEU A 71 -4.87 1.49 3.83
CA LEU A 71 -4.13 2.22 2.81
C LEU A 71 -5.05 3.20 2.06
N LEU A 72 -4.63 4.46 2.00
CA LEU A 72 -5.27 5.52 1.22
C LEU A 72 -4.42 5.97 0.03
N ARG A 73 -3.09 5.78 0.09
CA ARG A 73 -2.18 6.08 -1.01
C ARG A 73 -1.10 5.02 -1.14
N VAL A 74 -0.87 4.58 -2.38
CA VAL A 74 0.20 3.64 -2.74
C VAL A 74 0.97 4.21 -3.93
N GLY A 75 2.18 4.70 -3.68
CA GLY A 75 3.14 5.14 -4.69
C GLY A 75 3.98 3.97 -5.17
N VAL A 76 3.45 3.21 -6.15
CA VAL A 76 4.16 2.13 -6.84
C VAL A 76 3.81 2.19 -8.33
N SER A 77 4.81 2.18 -9.21
CA SER A 77 4.60 2.25 -10.66
C SER A 77 4.16 0.89 -11.23
N LEU A 78 2.85 0.70 -11.39
CA LEU A 78 2.24 -0.51 -11.98
C LEU A 78 2.07 -0.33 -13.50
N GLN A 79 2.51 -1.32 -14.28
CA GLN A 79 2.35 -1.31 -15.74
C GLN A 79 1.06 -2.03 -16.19
N SER A 80 0.62 -3.04 -15.43
CA SER A 80 -0.61 -3.79 -15.69
C SER A 80 -1.84 -2.91 -15.51
N MET A 81 -2.68 -2.86 -16.54
CA MET A 81 -3.95 -2.12 -16.50
C MET A 81 -4.88 -2.70 -15.42
N GLU A 82 -4.93 -4.02 -15.29
CA GLU A 82 -5.73 -4.70 -14.28
C GLU A 82 -5.28 -4.29 -12.88
N ALA A 83 -3.97 -4.36 -12.61
CA ALA A 83 -3.42 -3.97 -11.32
C ALA A 83 -3.74 -2.53 -10.96
N ARG A 84 -3.56 -1.59 -11.92
CA ARG A 84 -3.88 -0.17 -11.71
C ARG A 84 -5.34 0.05 -11.37
N ASN A 85 -6.26 -0.56 -12.12
CA ASN A 85 -7.69 -0.38 -11.89
C ASN A 85 -8.09 -0.92 -10.51
N ARG A 86 -7.68 -2.15 -10.18
CA ARG A 86 -8.06 -2.79 -8.92
C ARG A 86 -7.45 -2.12 -7.69
N VAL A 87 -6.19 -1.68 -7.79
CA VAL A 87 -5.55 -0.85 -6.76
C VAL A 87 -6.29 0.48 -6.60
N GLY A 88 -6.64 1.16 -7.71
CA GLY A 88 -7.41 2.40 -7.66
C GLY A 88 -8.75 2.24 -6.95
N GLU A 89 -9.53 1.22 -7.32
CA GLU A 89 -10.81 0.90 -6.69
C GLU A 89 -10.65 0.59 -5.19
N ALA A 90 -9.60 -0.14 -4.79
CA ALA A 90 -9.34 -0.44 -3.38
C ALA A 90 -9.07 0.83 -2.56
N LEU A 91 -8.20 1.71 -3.06
CA LEU A 91 -7.88 2.96 -2.38
C LEU A 91 -9.10 3.90 -2.31
N GLU A 92 -9.91 3.95 -3.37
CA GLU A 92 -11.17 4.72 -3.36
C GLU A 92 -12.16 4.19 -2.33
N ARG A 93 -12.33 2.86 -2.23
CA ARG A 93 -13.18 2.24 -1.19
C ARG A 93 -12.72 2.60 0.23
N ASN A 94 -11.41 2.58 0.48
CA ASN A 94 -10.84 2.93 1.79
C ASN A 94 -11.01 4.41 2.11
N TYR A 95 -10.80 5.28 1.12
CA TYR A 95 -11.02 6.72 1.24
C TYR A 95 -12.48 7.05 1.57
N GLU A 96 -13.44 6.46 0.85
CA GLU A 96 -14.87 6.60 1.13
C GLU A 96 -15.27 6.08 2.51
N ARG A 97 -14.63 5.00 2.99
CA ARG A 97 -14.83 4.52 4.36
C ARG A 97 -14.35 5.55 5.39
N CYS A 98 -13.17 6.12 5.18
CA CYS A 98 -12.60 7.15 6.05
C CYS A 98 -13.49 8.40 6.12
N LEU A 99 -13.95 8.90 4.97
CA LEU A 99 -14.86 10.06 4.91
C LEU A 99 -16.17 9.80 5.67
N ARG A 100 -16.77 8.60 5.52
CA ARG A 100 -17.99 8.23 6.25
C ARG A 100 -17.78 8.19 7.77
N LEU A 101 -16.62 7.71 8.23
CA LEU A 101 -16.31 7.72 9.66
C LEU A 101 -16.15 9.15 10.19
N LEU A 102 -15.46 10.02 9.43
CA LEU A 102 -15.32 11.43 9.79
C LEU A 102 -16.65 12.17 9.83
N SER A 103 -17.54 11.90 8.86
CA SER A 103 -18.87 12.52 8.85
C SER A 103 -19.68 12.08 10.06
N LEU A 104 -19.64 10.79 10.44
CA LEU A 104 -20.30 10.31 11.66
C LEU A 104 -19.78 11.00 12.92
N LEU A 105 -18.46 11.19 13.04
CA LEU A 105 -17.84 11.88 14.18
C LEU A 105 -18.21 13.36 14.26
N ALA A 106 -18.49 14.02 13.13
CA ALA A 106 -18.91 15.43 13.12
C ALA A 106 -20.32 15.67 13.66
N PHE A 107 -21.11 14.60 13.89
CA PHE A 107 -22.45 14.66 14.48
C PHE A 107 -22.48 14.30 15.98
N TRP A 108 -21.33 14.09 16.63
CA TRP A 108 -21.18 13.90 18.08
C TRP A 108 -20.40 15.06 18.70
#